data_AF-A0A1I7THX0-F1
#
_entry.id   AF-A0A1I7THX0-F1
#
_cell.length_a   1.000
_cell.length_b   1.000
_cell.length_c   1.000
_cell.angle_alpha   90.00
_cell.angle_beta   90.00
_cell.angle_gamma   90.00
#
_symmetry.space_group_name_H-M   'P 1'
#
loop_
_entity.id
_entity.type
_entity.pdbx_description
1 polymer ?
#
loop_
_entity_poly.entity_id
_entity_poly.type
_entity_poly.pdbx_seq_one_letter_code
_entity_poly.pdbx_strand_id
1 'polypeptide(L)'
;MGASLCAPKKKKTQVGASWVGNESENPFDATLNKKDRTLLRETWQRLDDPKDIVGHIFLDIVNDVEPDLKKVFGVDRAPRAAMLKMPKFGGHILRFYEFMEQLTSMLGTSENLTGAWQLVRKTGRSHVKQGFLEQNQNQMEKNYFEIVINVFIERLIPFLTGEQVRVMDRSRSDDIIVHLQIEIKN
;
A
#
# COMPACT_ATOMS: atom_id res chain seq x y z
N MET A 1 34.23 2.45 -46.00
CA MET A 1 33.76 3.59 -45.18
C MET A 1 32.28 3.40 -44.89
N GLY A 2 31.90 3.39 -43.61
CA GLY A 2 30.55 3.74 -43.12
C GLY A 2 29.43 2.69 -43.21
N ALA A 3 29.42 1.68 -42.34
CA ALA A 3 28.18 1.00 -41.96
C ALA A 3 27.43 1.88 -40.94
N SER A 4 26.32 2.50 -41.35
CA SER A 4 25.47 3.25 -40.42
C SER A 4 24.53 2.28 -39.70
N LEU A 5 24.72 2.18 -38.38
CA LEU A 5 23.96 1.39 -37.44
C LEU A 5 22.55 1.99 -37.25
N CYS A 6 21.59 1.60 -38.09
CA CYS A 6 20.18 1.77 -37.77
C CYS A 6 19.71 0.56 -36.95
N ALA A 7 19.79 0.66 -35.62
CA ALA A 7 19.09 -0.28 -34.75
C ALA A 7 17.56 -0.10 -34.94
N PRO A 8 16.79 -1.19 -35.17
CA PRO A 8 15.34 -1.07 -35.32
C PRO A 8 14.71 -0.60 -34.00
N LYS A 9 13.96 0.52 -34.05
CA LYS A 9 13.13 0.98 -32.93
C LYS A 9 12.17 -0.14 -32.54
N LYS A 10 12.36 -0.71 -31.34
CA LYS A 10 11.47 -1.74 -30.78
C LYS A 10 10.05 -1.17 -30.68
N LYS A 11 9.10 -1.85 -31.33
CA LYS A 11 7.69 -1.44 -31.43
C LYS A 11 7.04 -1.54 -30.04
N LYS A 12 6.54 -0.42 -29.51
CA LYS A 12 5.69 -0.41 -28.32
C LYS A 12 4.34 -1.05 -28.71
N THR A 13 3.99 -2.17 -28.08
CA THR A 13 2.68 -2.80 -28.31
C THR A 13 1.66 -2.15 -27.38
N GLN A 14 0.64 -1.52 -27.94
CA GLN A 14 -0.46 -0.99 -27.16
C GLN A 14 -1.43 -2.13 -26.83
N VAL A 15 -1.67 -2.39 -25.55
CA VAL A 15 -2.72 -3.31 -25.09
C VAL A 15 -3.76 -2.49 -24.34
N GLY A 16 -4.89 -2.23 -24.99
CA GLY A 16 -5.94 -1.34 -24.48
C GLY A 16 -5.48 0.11 -24.32
N ALA A 17 -5.72 0.70 -23.13
CA ALA A 17 -5.33 2.07 -22.81
C ALA A 17 -3.95 2.18 -22.11
N SER A 18 -3.13 1.12 -22.17
CA SER A 18 -1.79 1.11 -21.56
C SER A 18 -0.73 0.90 -22.62
N TRP A 19 0.31 1.74 -22.56
CA TRP A 19 1.60 1.43 -23.16
C TRP A 19 2.16 0.20 -22.44
N VAL A 20 2.28 -0.93 -23.13
CA VAL A 20 3.18 -2.00 -22.71
C VAL A 20 4.56 -1.47 -23.07
N GLY A 21 5.27 -0.93 -22.08
CA GLY A 21 6.72 -0.82 -22.21
C GLY A 21 7.21 -2.23 -22.50
N ASN A 22 8.14 -2.37 -23.43
CA ASN A 22 8.92 -3.58 -23.66
C ASN A 22 9.16 -4.28 -22.32
N GLU A 23 8.85 -5.57 -22.21
CA GLU A 23 8.86 -6.32 -20.95
C GLU A 23 10.18 -6.13 -20.17
N SER A 24 11.27 -5.87 -20.89
CA SER A 24 12.60 -5.51 -20.38
C SER A 24 12.71 -4.22 -19.56
N GLU A 25 11.71 -3.33 -19.59
CA GLU A 25 11.68 -2.06 -18.84
C GLU A 25 10.72 -2.12 -17.64
N ASN A 26 10.13 -3.29 -17.36
CA ASN A 26 9.25 -3.43 -16.22
C ASN A 26 10.05 -3.22 -14.91
N PRO A 27 9.72 -2.20 -14.10
CA PRO A 27 10.48 -1.93 -12.87
C PRO A 27 10.38 -3.08 -11.87
N PHE A 28 9.31 -3.87 -11.89
CA PHE A 28 9.20 -5.04 -11.02
C PHE A 28 10.16 -6.17 -11.40
N ASP A 29 10.60 -6.25 -12.66
CA ASP A 29 11.61 -7.22 -13.09
C ASP A 29 13.03 -6.65 -12.95
N ALA A 30 13.20 -5.35 -13.23
CA ALA A 30 14.49 -4.69 -13.13
C ALA A 30 14.97 -4.50 -11.68
N THR A 31 14.06 -4.31 -10.72
CA THR A 31 14.40 -3.97 -9.33
C THR A 31 14.29 -5.17 -8.39
N LEU A 32 13.39 -6.12 -8.65
CA LEU A 32 13.17 -7.29 -7.79
C LEU A 32 13.60 -8.55 -8.53
N ASN A 33 14.55 -9.29 -7.98
CA ASN A 33 14.86 -10.61 -8.51
C ASN A 33 13.80 -11.64 -8.06
N LYS A 34 13.87 -12.86 -8.60
CA LYS A 34 12.91 -13.93 -8.27
C LYS A 34 12.80 -14.20 -6.77
N LYS A 35 13.92 -14.28 -6.06
CA LYS A 35 13.93 -14.54 -4.59
C LYS A 35 13.26 -13.40 -3.83
N ASP A 36 13.49 -12.15 -4.24
CA ASP A 36 12.86 -10.99 -3.61
C ASP A 36 11.33 -11.06 -3.77
N ARG A 37 10.84 -11.42 -4.96
CA ARG A 37 9.40 -11.56 -5.22
C ARG A 37 8.76 -12.71 -4.45
N THR A 38 9.43 -13.86 -4.37
CA THR A 38 9.00 -14.97 -3.52
C THR A 38 8.94 -14.54 -2.05
N LEU A 39 9.98 -13.85 -1.56
CA LEU A 39 10.02 -13.34 -0.19
C LEU A 39 8.84 -12.41 0.09
N LEU A 40 8.56 -11.44 -0.79
CA LEU A 40 7.42 -10.52 -0.64
C LEU A 40 6.10 -11.27 -0.46
N ARG A 41 5.88 -12.33 -1.24
CA ARG A 41 4.66 -13.13 -1.14
C ARG A 41 4.61 -13.91 0.17
N GLU A 42 5.68 -14.61 0.52
CA GLU A 42 5.70 -15.43 1.73
C GLU A 42 5.58 -14.58 3.00
N THR A 43 6.27 -13.45 3.09
CA THR A 43 6.17 -12.56 4.26
C THR A 43 4.76 -11.99 4.39
N TRP A 44 4.10 -11.67 3.27
CA TRP A 44 2.71 -11.22 3.29
C TRP A 44 1.75 -12.33 3.75
N GLN A 45 1.95 -13.57 3.29
CA GLN A 45 1.11 -14.71 3.68
C GLN A 45 1.28 -15.14 5.13
N ARG A 46 2.40 -14.80 5.77
CA ARG A 46 2.62 -15.07 7.20
C ARG A 46 1.86 -14.12 8.12
N LEU A 47 1.33 -13.01 7.60
CA LEU A 47 0.56 -12.07 8.41
C LEU A 47 -0.79 -12.68 8.80
N ASP A 48 -1.10 -12.64 10.10
CA ASP A 48 -2.43 -12.92 10.60
C ASP A 48 -3.34 -11.70 10.42
N ASP A 49 -4.40 -11.86 9.64
CA ASP A 49 -5.40 -10.81 9.35
C ASP A 49 -4.78 -9.51 8.76
N PRO A 50 -4.13 -9.59 7.58
CA PRO A 50 -3.46 -8.45 6.95
C PRO A 50 -4.39 -7.28 6.67
N LYS A 51 -5.70 -7.52 6.48
CA LYS A 51 -6.69 -6.46 6.29
C LYS A 51 -6.83 -5.57 7.53
N ASP A 52 -6.78 -6.15 8.72
CA ASP A 52 -6.83 -5.39 9.97
C ASP A 52 -5.56 -4.54 10.16
N ILE A 53 -4.39 -5.09 9.85
CA ILE A 53 -3.12 -4.34 9.85
C ILE A 53 -3.20 -3.15 8.90
N VAL A 54 -3.67 -3.37 7.66
CA VAL A 54 -3.92 -2.30 6.68
C VAL A 54 -4.89 -1.26 7.25
N GLY A 55 -5.96 -1.70 7.91
CA GLY A 55 -6.94 -0.82 8.55
C GLY A 55 -6.32 0.07 9.64
N HIS A 56 -5.48 -0.49 10.50
CA HIS A 56 -4.76 0.25 11.53
C HIS A 56 -3.79 1.27 10.95
N ILE A 57 -3.05 0.92 9.90
CA ILE A 57 -2.15 1.84 9.20
C ILE A 57 -2.95 3.00 8.57
N PHE A 58 -4.07 2.71 7.92
CA PHE A 58 -4.92 3.77 7.37
C PHE A 58 -5.53 4.67 8.45
N LEU A 59 -5.84 4.14 9.64
CA LEU A 59 -6.27 4.96 10.77
C LEU A 59 -5.16 5.92 11.22
N ASP A 60 -3.91 5.45 11.29
CA ASP A 60 -2.74 6.30 11.59
C ASP A 60 -2.59 7.38 10.50
N ILE A 61 -2.69 7.02 9.22
CA ILE A 61 -2.59 7.97 8.11
C ILE A 61 -3.60 9.11 8.27
N VAL A 62 -4.89 8.80 8.38
CA VAL A 62 -5.92 9.85 8.37
C VAL A 62 -6.02 10.61 9.68
N ASN A 63 -5.56 10.06 10.82
CA ASN A 63 -5.65 10.76 12.10
C ASN A 63 -4.38 11.52 12.48
N ASP A 64 -3.22 10.98 12.14
CA ASP A 64 -1.95 11.39 12.75
C ASP A 64 -0.95 11.93 11.71
N VAL A 65 -1.04 11.51 10.44
CA VAL A 65 -0.07 11.87 9.38
C VAL A 65 -0.61 12.87 8.36
N GLU A 66 -1.75 12.57 7.73
CA GLU A 66 -2.34 13.40 6.68
C GLU A 66 -3.86 13.55 6.91
N PRO A 67 -4.26 14.46 7.83
CA PRO A 67 -5.65 14.65 8.23
C PRO A 67 -6.53 15.24 7.11
N ASP A 68 -5.96 15.83 6.06
CA ASP A 68 -6.72 16.32 4.89
C ASP A 68 -7.51 15.17 4.23
N LEU A 69 -6.99 13.94 4.31
CA LEU A 69 -7.64 12.75 3.79
C LEU A 69 -8.91 12.35 4.57
N LYS A 70 -9.14 12.86 5.79
CA LYS A 70 -10.38 12.58 6.54
C LYS A 70 -11.61 13.00 5.74
N LYS A 71 -11.58 14.18 5.13
CA LYS A 71 -12.70 14.69 4.33
C LYS A 71 -12.91 13.88 3.06
N VAL A 72 -11.81 13.47 2.40
CA VAL A 72 -11.83 12.63 1.20
C VAL A 72 -12.53 11.30 1.47
N PHE A 73 -12.19 10.68 2.61
CA PHE A 73 -12.77 9.41 3.03
C PHE A 73 -14.08 9.55 3.83
N GLY A 74 -14.59 10.76 4.04
CA GLY A 74 -15.85 11.01 4.76
C GLY A 74 -15.82 10.59 6.23
N VAL A 75 -14.69 10.80 6.90
CA VAL A 75 -14.44 10.46 8.31
C VAL A 75 -14.01 11.67 9.14
N ASP A 76 -14.21 12.89 8.64
CA ASP A 76 -13.88 14.15 9.32
C ASP A 76 -14.58 14.33 10.67
N ARG A 77 -15.76 13.74 10.83
CA ARG A 77 -16.56 13.78 12.07
C ARG A 77 -16.64 12.44 12.81
N ALA A 78 -16.12 11.37 12.22
CA ALA A 78 -16.22 10.04 12.81
C ALA A 78 -15.15 9.87 13.90
N PRO A 79 -15.49 9.34 15.09
CA PRO A 79 -14.47 8.95 16.05
C PRO A 79 -13.62 7.82 15.47
N ARG A 80 -12.34 7.76 15.84
CA ARG A 80 -11.36 6.79 15.31
C ARG A 80 -11.88 5.35 15.29
N ALA A 81 -12.50 4.92 16.39
CA ALA A 81 -13.07 3.57 16.54
C ALA A 81 -14.23 3.25 15.56
N ALA A 82 -14.93 4.27 15.05
CA ALA A 82 -16.04 4.08 14.10
C ALA A 82 -15.58 4.17 12.64
N MET A 83 -14.40 4.73 12.35
CA MET A 83 -13.96 5.01 10.98
C MET A 83 -13.92 3.77 10.10
N LEU A 84 -13.47 2.62 10.62
CA LEU A 84 -13.38 1.35 9.87
C LEU A 84 -14.73 0.86 9.31
N LYS A 85 -15.85 1.28 9.92
CA LYS A 85 -17.21 0.95 9.47
C LYS A 85 -17.76 1.94 8.43
N MET A 86 -17.06 3.05 8.19
CA MET A 86 -17.51 4.08 7.27
C MET A 86 -17.32 3.63 5.82
N PRO A 87 -18.34 3.76 4.94
CA PRO A 87 -18.34 3.10 3.64
C PRO A 87 -17.16 3.44 2.73
N LYS A 88 -16.78 4.72 2.67
CA LYS A 88 -15.66 5.17 1.82
C LYS A 88 -14.31 4.72 2.39
N PHE A 89 -14.10 4.92 3.69
CA PHE A 89 -12.85 4.58 4.36
C PHE A 89 -12.63 3.07 4.47
N GLY A 90 -13.59 2.34 5.07
CA GLY A 90 -13.54 0.88 5.17
C GLY A 90 -13.52 0.20 3.79
N GLY A 91 -14.23 0.78 2.81
CA GLY A 91 -14.15 0.34 1.42
C GLY A 91 -12.80 0.58 0.76
N HIS A 92 -12.07 1.64 1.12
CA HIS A 92 -10.71 1.87 0.60
C HIS A 92 -9.71 0.89 1.22
N ILE A 93 -9.82 0.62 2.52
CA ILE A 93 -9.02 -0.39 3.23
C ILE A 93 -9.17 -1.76 2.56
N LEU A 94 -10.41 -2.18 2.26
CA LEU A 94 -10.65 -3.44 1.56
C LEU A 94 -9.98 -3.47 0.18
N ARG A 95 -10.17 -2.42 -0.63
CA ARG A 95 -9.59 -2.35 -1.98
C ARG A 95 -8.06 -2.31 -1.96
N PHE A 96 -7.46 -1.63 -0.99
CA PHE A 96 -6.01 -1.58 -0.84
C PHE A 96 -5.44 -2.94 -0.43
N TYR A 97 -6.09 -3.61 0.53
CA TYR A 97 -5.76 -4.98 0.91
C TYR A 97 -5.83 -5.94 -0.29
N GLU A 98 -6.94 -5.91 -1.04
CA GLU A 98 -7.12 -6.75 -2.24
C GLU A 98 -6.09 -6.44 -3.33
N PHE A 99 -5.73 -5.15 -3.50
CA PHE A 99 -4.67 -4.74 -4.41
C PHE A 99 -3.32 -5.34 -4.03
N MET A 100 -2.93 -5.29 -2.74
CA MET A 100 -1.67 -5.87 -2.26
C MET A 100 -1.68 -7.41 -2.33
N GLU A 101 -2.81 -8.04 -2.02
CA GLU A 101 -2.99 -9.49 -2.16
C GLU A 101 -2.77 -9.94 -3.61
N GLN A 102 -3.41 -9.28 -4.57
CA GLN A 102 -3.25 -9.58 -5.98
C GLN A 102 -1.83 -9.28 -6.49
N LEU A 103 -1.26 -8.14 -6.07
CA LEU A 103 0.07 -7.72 -6.51
C LEU A 103 1.15 -8.70 -6.02
N THR A 104 1.16 -9.03 -4.73
CA THR A 104 2.14 -9.98 -4.17
C THR A 104 1.97 -11.38 -4.77
N SER A 105 0.74 -11.82 -5.02
CA SER A 105 0.47 -13.11 -5.69
C SER A 105 0.98 -13.12 -7.14
N MET A 106 0.78 -12.04 -7.91
CA MET A 106 1.29 -11.96 -9.28
C MET A 106 2.82 -11.92 -9.33
N LEU A 107 3.45 -11.24 -8.38
CA LEU A 107 4.91 -11.14 -8.32
C LEU A 107 5.56 -12.45 -7.85
N GLY A 108 5.12 -13.01 -6.71
CA GLY A 108 5.82 -14.09 -6.03
C GLY A 108 5.26 -15.50 -6.22
N THR A 109 4.04 -15.63 -6.75
CA THR A 109 3.41 -16.95 -7.02
C THR A 109 3.37 -17.27 -8.50
N SER A 110 2.71 -16.43 -9.31
CA SER A 110 2.48 -16.73 -10.73
C SER A 110 3.53 -16.15 -11.68
N GLU A 111 4.46 -15.34 -11.17
CA GLU A 111 5.47 -14.62 -11.98
C GLU A 111 4.84 -13.80 -13.12
N ASN A 112 3.59 -13.35 -12.95
CA ASN A 112 2.88 -12.51 -13.91
C ASN A 112 3.30 -11.04 -13.76
N LEU A 113 4.56 -10.75 -14.09
CA LEU A 113 5.16 -9.42 -13.93
C LEU A 113 4.47 -8.36 -14.80
N THR A 114 4.01 -8.74 -15.99
CA THR A 114 3.23 -7.88 -16.88
C THR A 114 1.89 -7.52 -16.24
N GLY A 115 1.18 -8.49 -15.68
CA GLY A 115 -0.09 -8.26 -14.95
C GLY A 115 0.09 -7.39 -13.72
N ALA A 116 1.14 -7.62 -12.93
CA ALA A 116 1.51 -6.79 -11.79
C ALA A 116 1.71 -5.33 -12.21
N TRP A 117 2.53 -5.09 -13.24
CA TRP A 117 2.78 -3.73 -13.71
C TRP A 117 1.53 -3.05 -14.27
N GLN A 118 0.71 -3.79 -15.01
CA GLN A 118 -0.57 -3.30 -15.52
C GLN A 118 -1.54 -2.94 -14.39
N LEU A 119 -1.64 -3.77 -13.33
CA LEU A 119 -2.49 -3.52 -12.17
C LEU A 119 -2.12 -2.20 -11.48
N VAL A 120 -0.84 -1.99 -11.18
CA VAL A 120 -0.36 -0.76 -10.52
C VAL A 120 -0.64 0.46 -11.39
N ARG A 121 -0.30 0.40 -12.69
CA ARG A 121 -0.53 1.53 -13.61
C ARG A 121 -2.01 1.82 -13.80
N LYS A 122 -2.86 0.79 -13.91
CA LYS A 122 -4.32 0.94 -14.02
C LYS A 122 -4.91 1.59 -12.77
N THR A 123 -4.44 1.19 -11.60
CA THR A 123 -4.85 1.76 -10.32
C THR A 123 -4.42 3.22 -10.21
N GLY A 124 -3.18 3.58 -10.58
CA GLY A 124 -2.77 4.98 -10.62
C GLY A 124 -3.65 5.84 -11.54
N ARG A 125 -3.97 5.36 -12.76
CA ARG A 125 -4.87 6.06 -13.68
C ARG A 125 -6.30 6.21 -13.15
N SER A 126 -6.82 5.23 -12.40
CA SER A 126 -8.17 5.33 -11.85
C SER A 126 -8.27 6.40 -10.76
N HIS A 127 -7.18 6.66 -10.04
CA HIS A 127 -7.13 7.66 -8.99
C HIS A 127 -7.15 9.11 -9.51
N VAL A 128 -6.85 9.35 -10.80
CA VAL A 128 -7.02 10.67 -11.45
C VAL A 128 -8.49 11.11 -11.42
N LYS A 129 -9.45 10.18 -11.36
CA LYS A 129 -10.88 10.51 -11.25
C LYS A 129 -11.30 10.99 -9.86
N GLN A 130 -10.40 10.96 -8.88
CA GLN A 130 -10.67 11.50 -7.55
C GLN A 130 -10.36 13.00 -7.57
N GLY A 131 -11.38 13.86 -7.54
CA GLY A 131 -11.21 15.31 -7.68
C GLY A 131 -10.23 15.92 -6.67
N PHE A 132 -10.13 15.36 -5.46
CA PHE A 132 -9.09 15.76 -4.51
C PHE A 132 -7.68 15.51 -5.04
N LEU A 133 -7.39 14.31 -5.55
CA LEU A 133 -6.07 14.00 -6.09
C LEU A 133 -5.80 14.75 -7.39
N GLU A 134 -6.81 14.92 -8.25
CA GLU A 134 -6.66 15.73 -9.48
C GLU A 134 -6.16 17.16 -9.19
N GLN A 135 -6.65 17.77 -8.10
CA GLN A 135 -6.31 19.14 -7.74
C GLN A 135 -5.04 19.26 -6.89
N ASN A 136 -4.75 18.26 -6.05
CA ASN A 136 -3.74 18.40 -4.99
C ASN A 136 -2.53 17.46 -5.16
N GLN A 137 -2.61 16.44 -6.03
CA GLN A 137 -1.47 15.56 -6.28
C GLN A 137 -0.37 16.32 -7.03
N ASN A 138 0.73 16.61 -6.35
CA ASN A 138 1.83 17.40 -6.88
C ASN A 138 3.19 16.83 -6.45
N GLN A 139 4.03 16.44 -7.41
CA GLN A 139 5.35 15.86 -7.13
C GLN A 139 6.32 16.85 -6.45
N MET A 140 6.11 18.15 -6.59
CA MET A 140 6.97 19.18 -6.01
C MET A 140 6.49 19.64 -4.63
N GLU A 141 5.30 19.23 -4.20
CA GLU A 141 4.66 19.71 -2.98
C GLU A 141 4.13 18.56 -2.11
N LYS A 142 3.07 17.89 -2.56
CA LYS A 142 2.47 16.75 -1.86
C LYS A 142 2.14 15.62 -2.82
N ASN A 143 2.90 14.54 -2.72
CA ASN A 143 2.61 13.28 -3.38
C ASN A 143 1.86 12.35 -2.42
N TYR A 144 0.53 12.28 -2.53
CA TYR A 144 -0.30 11.50 -1.60
C TYR A 144 -0.05 10.00 -1.70
N PHE A 145 0.37 9.47 -2.86
CA PHE A 145 0.76 8.06 -2.97
C PHE A 145 2.01 7.78 -2.14
N GLU A 146 2.99 8.67 -2.21
CA GLU A 146 4.23 8.54 -1.43
C GLU A 146 3.95 8.72 0.07
N ILE A 147 3.14 9.70 0.47
CA ILE A 147 2.73 9.87 1.87
C ILE A 147 2.12 8.57 2.42
N VAL A 148 1.14 8.00 1.71
CA VAL A 148 0.49 6.75 2.12
C VAL A 148 1.51 5.62 2.21
N ILE A 149 2.28 5.38 1.14
CA ILE A 149 3.21 4.25 1.08
C ILE A 149 4.37 4.39 2.08
N ASN A 150 4.82 5.60 2.40
CA ASN A 150 5.86 5.81 3.42
C ASN A 150 5.37 5.37 4.81
N VAL A 151 4.11 5.65 5.16
CA VAL A 151 3.55 5.13 6.42
C VAL A 151 3.44 3.60 6.38
N PHE A 152 3.14 3.00 5.22
CA PHE A 152 3.20 1.54 5.07
C PHE A 152 4.63 1.01 5.24
N ILE A 153 5.65 1.67 4.69
CA ILE A 153 7.05 1.25 4.88
C ILE A 153 7.40 1.25 6.37
N GLU A 154 7.07 2.33 7.09
CA GLU A 154 7.37 2.45 8.51
C GLU A 154 6.58 1.49 9.40
N ARG A 155 5.30 1.25 9.07
CA ARG A 155 4.39 0.51 9.95
C ARG A 155 4.18 -0.94 9.56
N LEU A 156 4.24 -1.30 8.28
CA LEU A 156 3.99 -2.67 7.81
C LEU A 156 5.26 -3.54 7.88
N ILE A 157 6.45 -2.99 7.60
CA ILE A 157 7.69 -3.76 7.59
C ILE A 157 7.95 -4.46 8.93
N PRO A 158 7.78 -3.81 10.10
CA PRO A 158 7.93 -4.50 11.39
C PRO A 158 7.02 -5.72 11.57
N PHE A 159 5.80 -5.70 11.01
CA PHE A 159 4.94 -6.89 11.00
C PHE A 159 5.46 -7.96 10.04
N LEU A 160 5.95 -7.57 8.87
CA LEU A 160 6.49 -8.50 7.86
C LEU A 160 7.80 -9.18 8.33
N THR A 161 8.61 -8.50 9.13
CA THR A 161 9.84 -9.05 9.72
C THR A 161 9.57 -9.85 11.00
N GLY A 162 8.37 -9.75 11.56
CA GLY A 162 8.02 -10.38 12.84
C GLY A 162 8.54 -9.62 14.08
N GLU A 163 9.14 -8.44 13.90
CA GLU A 163 9.54 -7.55 14.99
C GLU A 163 8.33 -7.01 15.77
N GLN A 164 7.22 -6.81 15.08
CA GLN A 164 5.95 -6.43 15.68
C GLN A 164 4.93 -7.56 15.50
N VAL A 165 4.44 -8.08 16.62
CA VAL A 165 3.31 -9.01 16.64
C VAL A 165 2.02 -8.21 16.86
N ARG A 166 0.90 -8.68 16.31
CA ARG A 166 -0.42 -8.11 16.58
C ARG A 166 -0.69 -8.19 18.09
N VAL A 167 -0.47 -7.08 18.81
CA VAL A 167 -0.97 -6.92 20.17
C VAL A 167 -2.46 -6.67 20.02
N MET A 168 -3.25 -7.74 20.04
CA MET A 168 -4.69 -7.60 20.21
C MET A 168 -4.91 -6.85 21.52
N ASP A 169 -5.58 -5.70 21.40
CA ASP A 169 -6.26 -4.97 22.48
C ASP A 169 -5.47 -3.87 23.22
N ARG A 170 -5.45 -2.66 22.64
CA ARG A 170 -5.21 -1.41 23.39
C ARG A 170 -6.43 -0.95 24.20
N SER A 171 -7.42 -1.80 24.49
CA SER A 171 -8.40 -1.54 25.56
C SER A 171 -8.01 -2.17 26.90
N ARG A 172 -6.89 -2.93 26.96
CA ARG A 172 -6.37 -3.51 28.22
C ARG A 172 -5.10 -2.87 28.76
N SER A 173 -4.43 -2.01 27.98
CA SER A 173 -3.15 -1.41 28.40
C SER A 173 -3.32 -0.31 29.45
N ASP A 174 -4.49 0.34 29.50
CA ASP A 174 -4.76 1.37 30.51
C ASP A 174 -5.14 0.76 31.86
N ASP A 175 -5.70 -0.46 31.90
CA ASP A 175 -6.02 -1.15 33.16
C ASP A 175 -4.80 -1.80 33.82
N ILE A 176 -3.79 -2.22 33.03
CA ILE A 176 -2.58 -2.84 33.56
C ILE A 176 -1.68 -1.82 34.28
N ILE A 177 -1.61 -0.58 33.79
CA ILE A 177 -0.84 0.47 34.47
C ILE A 177 -1.50 0.89 35.79
N VAL A 178 -2.84 0.92 35.83
CA VAL A 178 -3.58 1.25 37.07
C VAL A 178 -3.46 0.11 38.10
N HIS A 179 -3.50 -1.16 37.68
CA HIS A 179 -3.35 -2.27 38.62
C HIS A 179 -1.93 -2.42 39.19
N LEU A 180 -0.89 -2.23 38.38
CA LEU A 180 0.50 -2.31 38.86
C LEU A 180 0.89 -1.16 39.81
N GLN A 181 0.26 0.00 39.69
CA GLN A 181 0.51 1.12 40.63
C GLN A 181 -0.18 0.95 41.99
N ILE A 182 -1.21 0.10 42.09
CA ILE A 182 -1.92 -0.15 43.36
C ILE A 182 -1.17 -1.21 44.21
N GLU A 183 -0.57 -2.22 43.59
CA GLU A 183 0.18 -3.27 44.33
C GLU A 183 1.54 -2.84 44.86
N ILE A 184 2.13 -1.74 44.37
CA ILE A 184 3.42 -1.22 44.86
C ILE A 184 3.24 -0.27 46.07
N LYS A 185 2.01 0.07 46.44
CA LYS A 185 1.72 1.05 47.51
C LYS A 185 1.02 0.51 48.76
N ASN A 186 0.90 -0.81 48.93
CA ASN A 186 0.43 -1.43 50.17
C ASN A 186 1.48 -2.36 50.78
#